data_AF-A0A1E1WKX4-F1
#
_entry.id   AF-A0A1E1WKX4-F1
#
_cell.length_a   1.000
_cell.length_b   1.000
_cell.length_c   1.000
_cell.angle_alpha   90.00
_cell.angle_beta   90.00
_cell.angle_gamma   90.00
#
_symmetry.space_group_name_H-M   'P 1'
#
loop_
_entity.id
_entity.type
_entity.pdbx_description
1 polymer ?
#
loop_
_entity_poly.entity_id
_entity_poly.type
_entity_poly.pdbx_seq_one_letter_code
_entity_poly.pdbx_strand_id
1 'polypeptide(L)'
;FGEGLHWAGCTLIALLGQQRRFEALDFCYHILRVQRVDGKDELVKGIPLKRMVDRIRRFQVLNCQIFGVLARHLAADDERQGVEHVRCFPPPSAPQHSLG
;
A
#
# COMPACT_ATOMS: atom_id res chain seq x y z
N PHE A 1 19.19 12.30 -2.25
CA PHE A 1 18.47 11.84 -3.46
C PHE A 1 17.20 12.66 -3.79
N GLY A 2 16.85 13.71 -3.01
CA GLY A 2 15.61 14.46 -3.24
C GLY A 2 14.37 13.57 -3.16
N GLU A 3 13.32 13.92 -3.89
CA GLU A 3 12.11 13.11 -4.03
C GLU A 3 12.25 12.00 -5.09
N GLY A 4 13.29 12.06 -5.95
CA GLY A 4 13.47 11.14 -7.07
C GLY A 4 13.51 9.67 -6.67
N LEU A 5 14.05 9.36 -5.48
CA LEU A 5 14.04 8.01 -4.93
C LEU A 5 12.62 7.49 -4.65
N HIS A 6 11.75 8.34 -4.12
CA HIS A 6 10.35 7.99 -3.85
C HIS A 6 9.55 7.88 -5.15
N TRP A 7 9.81 8.78 -6.11
CA TRP A 7 9.25 8.68 -7.46
C TRP A 7 9.60 7.36 -8.12
N ALA A 8 10.86 6.93 -8.07
CA ALA A 8 11.29 5.65 -8.63
C ALA A 8 10.58 4.47 -7.96
N GLY A 9 10.61 4.40 -6.62
CA GLY A 9 9.97 3.31 -5.86
C GLY A 9 8.46 3.24 -6.07
N CYS A 10 7.75 4.37 -5.97
CA CYS A 10 6.31 4.42 -6.17
C CYS A 10 5.93 4.10 -7.62
N THR A 11 6.73 4.52 -8.61
CA THR A 11 6.52 4.14 -10.02
C THR A 11 6.58 2.63 -10.19
N LEU A 12 7.60 1.96 -9.64
CA LEU A 12 7.70 0.50 -9.72
C LEU A 12 6.51 -0.19 -9.05
N ILE A 13 6.12 0.25 -7.85
CA ILE A 13 4.96 -0.30 -7.14
C ILE A 13 3.66 -0.12 -7.94
N ALA A 14 3.47 1.06 -8.55
CA ALA A 14 2.29 1.38 -9.33
C ALA A 14 2.20 0.56 -10.62
N LEU A 15 3.29 0.47 -11.39
CA LEU A 15 3.34 -0.28 -12.65
C LEU A 15 3.16 -1.80 -12.44
N LEU A 16 3.51 -2.32 -11.26
CA LEU A 16 3.25 -3.71 -10.88
C LEU A 16 1.82 -3.94 -10.34
N GLY A 17 0.99 -2.90 -10.25
CA GLY A 17 -0.37 -2.99 -9.69
C GLY A 17 -0.39 -3.25 -8.17
N GLN A 18 0.69 -2.92 -7.45
CA GLN A 18 0.89 -3.32 -6.05
C GLN A 18 0.57 -2.24 -5.02
N GLN A 19 0.14 -1.03 -5.42
CA GLN A 19 -0.10 0.09 -4.50
C GLN A 19 -1.00 -0.29 -3.31
N ARG A 20 -2.18 -0.87 -3.55
CA ARG A 20 -3.13 -1.22 -2.48
C ARG A 20 -2.53 -2.22 -1.47
N ARG A 21 -1.72 -3.17 -1.97
CA ARG A 21 -1.04 -4.16 -1.12
C ARG A 21 0.08 -3.51 -0.32
N PHE A 22 0.84 -2.61 -0.93
CA PHE A 22 1.86 -1.81 -0.25
C PHE A 22 1.25 -0.98 0.88
N GLU A 23 0.16 -0.24 0.62
CA GLU A 23 -0.50 0.57 1.64
C GLU A 23 -1.02 -0.25 2.84
N ALA A 24 -1.48 -1.49 2.60
CA ALA A 24 -1.96 -2.38 3.65
C ALA A 24 -0.83 -3.01 4.49
N LEU A 25 0.28 -3.38 3.82
CA LEU A 25 1.33 -4.25 4.37
C LEU A 25 2.65 -3.53 4.69
N ASP A 26 2.80 -2.24 4.39
CA ASP A 26 4.02 -1.49 4.68
C ASP A 26 4.32 -1.45 6.19
N PHE A 27 5.54 -1.83 6.56
CA PHE A 27 5.97 -1.92 7.95
C PHE A 27 5.97 -0.55 8.64
N CYS A 28 6.40 0.50 7.95
CA CYS A 28 6.44 1.84 8.52
C CYS A 28 5.02 2.35 8.80
N TYR A 29 4.08 2.14 7.87
CA TYR A 29 2.69 2.54 8.04
C TYR A 29 2.02 1.74 9.16
N HIS A 30 2.39 0.48 9.35
CA HIS A 30 1.94 -0.30 10.49
C HIS A 30 2.44 0.28 11.84
N ILE A 31 3.73 0.57 11.96
CA ILE A 31 4.31 1.19 13.16
C ILE A 31 3.61 2.52 13.48
N LEU A 32 3.42 3.38 12.48
CA LEU A 32 2.68 4.64 12.64
C LEU A 32 1.26 4.42 13.15
N ARG A 33 0.54 3.42 12.62
CA ARG A 33 -0.84 3.09 13.06
C ARG A 33 -0.87 2.63 14.51
N VAL A 34 0.04 1.74 14.92
CA VAL A 34 0.10 1.23 16.30
C VAL A 34 0.48 2.36 17.27
N GLN A 35 1.51 3.15 16.94
CA GLN A 35 1.97 4.25 17.80
C GLN A 35 0.87 5.31 18.02
N ARG A 36 0.00 5.55 17.04
CA ARG A 36 -1.14 6.46 17.18
C ARG A 36 -2.19 5.96 18.18
N VAL A 37 -2.31 4.65 18.35
CA VAL A 37 -3.28 4.04 19.27
C VAL A 37 -2.72 4.02 20.68
N ASP A 38 -1.47 3.59 20.86
CA ASP A 38 -0.87 3.44 22.19
C ASP A 38 -0.17 4.70 22.71
N GLY A 39 0.15 5.65 21.84
CA GLY A 39 0.77 6.92 22.19
C GLY A 39 2.22 6.82 22.68
N LYS A 40 2.87 5.65 22.55
CA LYS A 40 4.21 5.44 23.13
C LYS A 40 5.26 6.35 22.49
N ASP A 41 6.17 6.83 23.33
CA ASP A 41 7.33 7.62 22.93
C ASP A 41 8.56 7.14 23.69
N GLU A 42 9.24 6.16 23.11
CA GLU A 42 10.38 5.48 23.72
C GLU A 42 11.63 5.62 22.84
N LEU A 43 12.79 5.42 23.45
CA LEU A 43 14.06 5.29 22.75
C LEU A 43 14.33 3.80 22.46
N VAL A 44 13.91 3.32 21.30
CA VAL A 44 14.08 1.90 20.91
C VAL A 44 15.36 1.74 20.13
N LYS A 45 16.34 1.00 20.68
CA LYS A 45 17.67 0.80 20.05
C LYS A 45 18.35 2.11 19.65
N GLY A 46 18.20 3.15 20.46
CA GLY A 46 18.74 4.49 20.18
C GLY A 46 17.95 5.31 19.16
N ILE A 47 16.81 4.81 18.67
CA ILE A 47 15.93 5.51 17.73
C ILE A 47 14.76 6.12 18.51
N PRO A 48 14.59 7.47 18.50
CA PRO A 48 13.45 8.10 19.14
C PRO A 48 12.16 7.78 18.36
N LEU A 49 11.23 7.06 18.97
CA LEU A 49 10.03 6.57 18.30
C LEU A 49 9.18 7.71 17.74
N LYS A 50 8.94 8.77 18.51
CA LYS A 50 8.16 9.94 18.04
C LYS A 50 8.74 10.56 16.77
N ARG A 51 10.06 10.79 16.76
CA ARG A 51 10.77 11.35 15.59
C ARG A 51 10.68 10.43 14.38
N MET A 52 10.72 9.11 14.58
CA MET A 52 10.57 8.13 13.52
C MET A 52 9.17 8.19 12.91
N VAL A 53 8.11 8.15 13.72
CA VAL A 53 6.72 8.19 13.21
C VAL A 53 6.37 9.51 12.52
N ASP A 54 6.91 10.64 12.99
CA ASP A 54 6.74 11.94 12.33
C ASP A 54 7.41 11.98 10.94
N ARG A 55 8.53 11.26 10.77
CA ARG A 55 9.16 11.09 9.45
C ARG A 55 8.35 10.15 8.57
N ILE A 56 7.90 9.02 9.10
CA ILE A 56 7.04 8.07 8.38
C ILE A 56 5.80 8.79 7.85
N ARG A 57 5.13 9.60 8.67
CA ARG A 57 3.94 10.34 8.26
C ARG A 57 4.21 11.28 7.08
N ARG A 58 5.34 11.99 7.08
CA ARG A 58 5.72 12.87 5.96
C ARG A 58 5.91 12.10 4.67
N PHE A 59 6.64 10.98 4.71
CA PHE A 59 6.83 10.14 3.53
C PHE A 59 5.55 9.42 3.10
N GLN A 60 4.67 9.07 4.04
CA GLN A 60 3.36 8.54 3.71
C GLN A 60 2.56 9.54 2.87
N VAL A 61 2.52 10.82 3.27
CA VAL A 61 1.85 11.87 2.50
C VAL A 61 2.49 12.05 1.12
N LEU A 62 3.82 12.11 1.04
CA LEU A 62 4.54 12.20 -0.24
C LEU A 62 4.21 11.02 -1.17
N ASN A 63 4.28 9.79 -0.65
CA ASN A 63 3.97 8.59 -1.41
C ASN A 63 2.51 8.60 -1.92
N CYS A 64 1.55 9.00 -1.08
CA CYS A 64 0.14 9.15 -1.50
C CYS A 64 -0.01 10.18 -2.64
N GLN A 65 0.71 11.30 -2.59
CA GLN A 65 0.69 12.30 -3.65
C GLN A 65 1.27 11.74 -4.96
N ILE A 66 2.41 11.05 -4.89
CA ILE A 66 3.05 10.43 -6.06
C ILE A 66 2.13 9.38 -6.68
N PHE A 67 1.56 8.47 -5.88
CA PHE A 67 0.60 7.49 -6.36
C PHE A 67 -0.62 8.14 -7.02
N GLY A 68 -1.14 9.23 -6.44
CA GLY A 68 -2.24 9.99 -7.04
C GLY A 68 -1.89 10.61 -8.39
N VAL A 69 -0.65 11.07 -8.58
CA VAL A 69 -0.17 11.53 -9.91
C VAL A 69 -0.09 10.35 -10.88
N LEU A 70 0.57 9.26 -10.49
CA LEU A 70 0.75 8.09 -11.34
C LEU A 70 -0.58 7.48 -11.78
N ALA A 71 -1.52 7.31 -10.85
CA ALA A 71 -2.84 6.76 -11.12
C ALA A 71 -3.60 7.56 -12.20
N ARG A 72 -3.52 8.90 -12.16
CA ARG A 72 -4.15 9.76 -13.17
C ARG A 72 -3.57 9.55 -14.57
N HIS A 73 -2.27 9.30 -14.68
CA HIS A 73 -1.63 9.05 -15.97
C HIS A 73 -1.84 7.63 -16.48
N LEU A 74 -1.89 6.64 -15.58
CA LEU A 74 -2.11 5.23 -15.94
C LEU A 74 -3.58 4.94 -16.29
N ALA A 75 -4.54 5.56 -15.61
CA ALA A 75 -5.97 5.37 -15.90
C ALA A 75 -6.37 5.82 -17.30
N ALA A 76 -5.70 6.85 -17.84
CA ALA A 76 -5.92 7.32 -19.21
C ALA A 76 -5.55 6.29 -20.29
N ASP A 77 -4.73 5.29 -19.94
CA ASP A 77 -4.34 4.20 -20.85
C ASP A 77 -5.26 2.99 -20.69
N ASP A 78 -5.78 2.75 -19.48
CA ASP A 78 -6.69 1.64 -19.15
C ASP A 78 -8.09 1.81 -19.79
N GLU A 79 -8.60 3.05 -19.87
CA GLU A 79 -9.85 3.36 -20.60
C GLU A 79 -9.80 2.97 -22.09
N ARG A 80 -8.60 2.80 -22.66
CA ARG A 80 -8.41 2.35 -24.04
C ARG A 80 -8.46 0.82 -24.18
N GLN A 81 -8.31 0.06 -23.10
CA GLN A 81 -8.13 -1.40 -23.10
C GLN A 81 -9.41 -2.20 -22.77
N GLY A 82 -10.49 -1.56 -22.31
CA GLY A 82 -11.79 -2.21 -22.05
C GLY A 82 -11.98 -2.69 -20.60
N VAL A 83 -12.94 -3.59 -20.35
CA VAL A 83 -13.30 -4.03 -18.99
C VAL A 83 -12.33 -5.09 -18.48
N GLU A 84 -11.66 -4.83 -17.35
CA GLU A 84 -10.80 -5.81 -16.66
C GLU A 84 -11.59 -7.06 -16.21
N HIS A 85 -11.05 -8.25 -16.50
CA HIS A 85 -11.59 -9.50 -15.99
C HIS A 85 -11.14 -9.72 -14.53
N VAL A 86 -12.05 -9.52 -13.58
CA VAL A 86 -11.76 -9.73 -12.15
C VAL A 86 -11.80 -11.21 -11.80
N ARG A 87 -10.82 -11.67 -11.02
CA ARG A 87 -10.80 -13.03 -10.49
C ARG A 87 -12.00 -13.28 -9.56
N CYS A 88 -12.86 -14.22 -9.92
CA CYS A 88 -13.97 -14.68 -9.08
C CYS A 88 -13.50 -15.79 -8.11
N PHE A 89 -14.12 -15.82 -6.92
CA PHE A 89 -13.96 -16.91 -5.96
C PHE A 89 -15.31 -17.59 -5.77
N PRO A 90 -15.43 -18.91 -6.01
CA PRO A 90 -16.71 -19.60 -5.87
C PRO A 90 -17.12 -19.68 -4.38
N PRO A 91 -18.43 -19.69 -4.09
CA PRO A 91 -18.91 -19.95 -2.73
C PRO A 91 -18.54 -21.38 -2.28
N PRO A 92 -18.55 -21.67 -0.97
CA PRO A 92 -18.33 -23.03 -0.48
C PRO A 92 -19.31 -24.01 -1.14
N SER A 93 -18.78 -25.10 -1.71
CA SER A 93 -19.59 -26.19 -2.26
C SER A 93 -19.86 -27.25 -1.20
N ALA A 94 -21.11 -27.74 -1.13
CA ALA A 94 -21.43 -28.89 -0.30
C ALA A 94 -20.66 -30.13 -0.84
N PRO A 95 -20.16 -31.03 0.03
CA PRO A 95 -19.60 -32.29 -0.41
C PRO A 95 -20.67 -33.04 -1.21
N GLN A 96 -20.36 -33.39 -2.46
CA GLN A 96 -21.22 -34.24 -3.26
C GLN A 96 -21.34 -35.57 -2.52
N HIS A 97 -22.48 -35.82 -1.87
CA HIS A 97 -22.82 -37.16 -1.43
C HIS A 97 -22.91 -38.01 -2.69
N SER A 98 -21.92 -38.87 -2.90
CA SER A 98 -21.96 -39.98 -3.83
C SER A 98 -23.12 -40.89 -3.42
N LEU A 99 -24.30 -40.63 -3.97
CA LEU A 99 -25.39 -41.59 -3.98
C LEU A 99 -25.09 -42.62 -5.08
N GLY A 100 -24.68 -43.82 -4.65
CA GLY A 100 -24.74 -45.05 -5.44
C GLY A 100 -23.52 -45.36 -6.27
#